data_AF-B0ERA4-F1
#
_entry.id   AF-B0ERA4-F1
#
_cell.length_a   1.000
_cell.length_b   1.000
_cell.length_c   1.000
_cell.angle_alpha   90.00
_cell.angle_beta   90.00
_cell.angle_gamma   90.00
#
_symmetry.space_group_name_H-M   'P 1'
#
loop_
_entity.id
_entity.type
_entity.pdbx_description
1 polymer ?
#
loop_
_entity_poly.entity_id
_entity_poly.type
_entity_poly.pdbx_seq_one_letter_code
_entity_poly.pdbx_strand_id
1 'polypeptide(L)'
;MKTNSLFNNFNKILFIPCWSVGNVGQLCVDLIINSLKLKQQVILQHEFLVPYVAPPIYDHIKSPTFAATIYGNEEMNVIQLRSTFIASKYLKFCKDFAEFIKSLQPTEVVFLYSSSKGELGDILFSNNDKVIEKSPITKELYSRLSKNNVKCHIVHCTCYEGDNRPDAIQMYSFLNKEYHWNKEIKAVQSWNNSTLWGELEEEVRAVMF
;
A
#
# COMPACT_ATOMS: atom_id res chain seq x y z
N MET A 1 10.12 10.85 -9.66
CA MET A 1 10.08 9.39 -9.87
C MET A 1 10.36 9.06 -11.32
N LYS A 2 11.09 7.99 -11.61
CA LYS A 2 11.23 7.43 -12.97
C LYS A 2 10.25 6.27 -13.13
N THR A 3 9.76 6.06 -14.35
CA THR A 3 8.87 4.96 -14.72
C THR A 3 9.46 4.14 -15.86
N ASN A 4 9.09 2.86 -15.95
CA ASN A 4 9.50 2.00 -17.07
C ASN A 4 8.68 2.26 -18.35
N SER A 5 7.52 2.90 -18.24
CA SER A 5 6.63 3.23 -19.36
C SER A 5 5.80 4.47 -19.04
N LEU A 6 5.13 5.01 -20.07
CA LEU A 6 4.10 6.03 -19.90
C LEU A 6 2.87 5.42 -19.23
N PHE A 7 2.18 6.22 -18.43
CA PHE A 7 0.96 5.81 -17.75
C PHE A 7 -0.25 6.26 -18.56
N ASN A 8 -0.87 5.35 -19.31
CA ASN A 8 -1.89 5.72 -20.30
C ASN A 8 -3.33 5.70 -19.76
N ASN A 9 -3.62 4.93 -18.71
CA ASN A 9 -4.98 4.69 -18.20
C ASN A 9 -5.09 4.92 -16.68
N PHE A 10 -4.85 6.15 -16.22
CA PHE A 10 -5.00 6.49 -14.80
C PHE A 10 -6.45 6.78 -14.44
N ASN A 11 -7.07 5.85 -13.71
CA ASN A 11 -8.25 6.17 -12.91
C ASN A 11 -7.92 7.25 -11.86
N LYS A 12 -8.87 8.15 -11.60
CA LYS A 12 -8.67 9.34 -10.78
C LYS A 12 -8.60 9.08 -9.26
N ILE A 13 -8.88 7.86 -8.79
CA ILE A 13 -8.76 7.44 -7.39
C ILE A 13 -7.48 6.62 -7.20
N LEU A 14 -6.64 7.03 -6.23
CA LEU A 14 -5.37 6.39 -5.93
C LEU A 14 -5.26 5.99 -4.45
N PHE A 15 -4.98 4.71 -4.19
CA PHE A 15 -4.69 4.22 -2.84
C PHE A 15 -3.18 4.10 -2.64
N ILE A 16 -2.69 4.64 -1.53
CA ILE A 16 -1.27 4.66 -1.18
C ILE A 16 -1.08 4.02 0.19
N PRO A 17 -0.38 2.86 0.27
CA PRO A 17 0.02 2.31 1.55
C PRO A 17 1.12 3.17 2.15
N CYS A 18 0.98 3.48 3.44
CA CYS A 18 1.97 4.25 4.17
C CYS A 18 3.04 3.31 4.73
N TRP A 19 4.29 3.78 4.85
CA TRP A 19 5.30 3.10 5.66
C TRP A 19 4.95 3.31 7.15
N SER A 20 4.21 2.34 7.72
CA SER A 20 3.64 2.43 9.05
C SER A 20 3.59 1.08 9.77
N VAL A 21 3.15 1.07 11.04
CA VAL A 21 3.24 -0.08 11.95
C VAL A 21 2.57 -1.32 11.35
N GLY A 22 3.19 -2.49 11.48
CA GLY A 22 2.60 -3.76 11.04
C GLY A 22 2.39 -3.93 9.54
N ASN A 23 2.85 -2.98 8.71
CA ASN A 23 2.66 -2.98 7.26
C ASN A 23 1.20 -3.23 6.80
N VAL A 24 0.22 -2.83 7.63
CA VAL A 24 -1.21 -3.12 7.39
C VAL A 24 -1.66 -2.56 6.05
N GLY A 25 -1.21 -1.36 5.69
CA GLY A 25 -1.53 -0.75 4.40
C GLY A 25 -1.01 -1.57 3.22
N GLN A 26 0.24 -2.04 3.27
CA GLN A 26 0.86 -2.87 2.23
C GLN A 26 0.14 -4.22 2.09
N LEU A 27 -0.20 -4.83 3.22
CA LEU A 27 -1.00 -6.06 3.27
C LEU A 27 -2.41 -5.81 2.70
N CYS A 28 -3.07 -4.72 3.08
CA CYS A 28 -4.37 -4.35 2.51
C CYS A 28 -4.29 -4.21 0.98
N VAL A 29 -3.23 -3.56 0.46
CA VAL A 29 -2.99 -3.46 -0.99
C VAL A 29 -2.81 -4.82 -1.65
N ASP A 30 -2.17 -5.81 -1.00
CA ASP A 30 -2.10 -7.17 -1.53
C ASP A 30 -3.49 -7.78 -1.71
N LEU A 31 -4.37 -7.61 -0.73
CA LEU A 31 -5.77 -8.05 -0.82
C LEU A 31 -6.51 -7.33 -1.95
N ILE A 32 -6.33 -6.02 -2.10
CA ILE A 32 -6.94 -5.24 -3.17
C ILE A 32 -6.50 -5.77 -4.54
N ILE A 33 -5.19 -5.88 -4.79
CA ILE A 33 -4.64 -6.33 -6.07
C ILE A 33 -5.17 -7.71 -6.43
N ASN A 34 -5.16 -8.64 -5.49
CA ASN A 34 -5.54 -10.03 -5.76
C ASN A 34 -7.06 -10.24 -5.86
N SER A 35 -7.84 -9.59 -5.00
CA SER A 35 -9.31 -9.74 -4.96
C SER A 35 -9.97 -9.09 -6.18
N LEU A 36 -9.49 -7.91 -6.59
CA LEU A 36 -9.97 -7.17 -7.76
C LEU A 36 -9.26 -7.55 -9.06
N LYS A 37 -8.28 -8.46 -9.01
CA LYS A 37 -7.46 -8.88 -10.16
C LYS A 37 -6.87 -7.69 -10.93
N LEU A 38 -6.34 -6.71 -10.20
CA LEU A 38 -5.75 -5.50 -10.76
C LEU A 38 -4.56 -5.86 -11.65
N LYS A 39 -4.41 -5.15 -12.78
CA LYS A 39 -3.28 -5.35 -13.70
C LYS A 39 -2.10 -4.50 -13.28
N GLN A 40 -0.89 -5.00 -13.48
CA GLN A 40 0.32 -4.19 -13.34
C GLN A 40 0.33 -3.11 -14.41
N GLN A 41 0.45 -1.84 -13.99
CA GLN A 41 0.43 -0.69 -14.90
C GLN A 41 1.83 -0.13 -15.12
N VAL A 42 2.53 0.27 -14.05
CA VAL A 42 3.86 0.88 -14.14
C VAL A 42 4.74 0.56 -12.94
N ILE A 43 6.03 0.39 -13.19
CA ILE A 43 7.07 0.20 -12.18
C ILE A 43 7.64 1.58 -11.84
N LEU A 44 7.76 1.87 -10.54
CA LEU A 44 8.29 3.12 -10.03
C LEU A 44 9.73 2.93 -9.56
N GLN A 45 10.60 3.86 -9.96
CA GLN A 45 12.01 3.86 -9.58
C GLN A 45 12.43 5.22 -9.02
N HIS A 46 13.28 5.18 -7.99
CA HIS A 46 13.89 6.34 -7.38
C HIS A 46 15.29 5.98 -6.88
N GLU A 47 16.23 6.92 -6.95
CA GLU A 47 17.60 6.73 -6.43
C GLU A 47 17.66 6.44 -4.91
N PHE A 48 16.59 6.80 -4.19
CA PHE A 48 16.47 6.60 -2.75
C PHE A 48 15.57 5.43 -2.38
N LEU A 49 14.91 4.77 -3.33
CA LEU A 49 14.12 3.58 -3.06
C LEU A 49 15.05 2.37 -3.04
N VAL A 50 14.98 1.55 -1.99
CA VAL A 50 15.84 0.36 -1.87
C VAL A 50 15.47 -0.61 -2.99
N PRO A 51 16.43 -1.05 -3.83
CA PRO A 51 16.14 -2.00 -4.91
C PRO A 51 15.55 -3.29 -4.38
N TYR A 52 14.51 -3.78 -5.04
CA TYR A 52 13.86 -5.05 -4.72
C TYR A 52 13.30 -5.66 -6.01
N VAL A 53 13.63 -6.94 -6.23
CA VAL A 53 13.08 -7.76 -7.31
C VAL A 53 12.82 -9.14 -6.74
N ALA A 54 11.62 -9.68 -6.98
CA ALA A 54 11.23 -11.01 -6.56
C ALA A 54 10.39 -11.69 -7.66
N PRO A 55 10.17 -13.01 -7.58
CA PRO A 55 9.21 -13.70 -8.43
C PRO A 55 7.81 -13.05 -8.40
N PRO A 56 6.94 -13.37 -9.37
CA PRO A 56 5.56 -12.92 -9.36
C PRO A 56 4.82 -13.41 -8.11
N ILE A 57 4.12 -12.52 -7.42
CA ILE A 57 3.43 -12.80 -6.14
C ILE A 57 1.92 -13.04 -6.33
N TYR A 58 1.33 -12.49 -7.39
CA TYR A 58 -0.10 -12.60 -7.65
C TYR A 58 -0.36 -13.54 -8.83
N ASP A 59 -1.23 -14.53 -8.66
CA ASP A 59 -1.46 -15.61 -9.64
C ASP A 59 -1.78 -15.12 -11.06
N HIS A 60 -2.48 -13.98 -11.17
CA HIS A 60 -2.86 -13.40 -12.46
C HIS A 60 -1.78 -12.51 -13.08
N ILE A 61 -0.62 -12.37 -12.42
CA ILE A 61 0.50 -11.52 -12.84
C ILE A 61 1.73 -12.40 -13.03
N LYS A 62 2.30 -12.36 -14.24
CA LYS A 62 3.48 -13.17 -14.60
C LYS A 62 4.79 -12.39 -14.54
N SER A 63 4.71 -11.07 -14.42
CA SER A 63 5.88 -10.20 -14.32
C SER A 63 6.50 -10.27 -12.91
N PRO A 64 7.82 -10.06 -12.79
CA PRO A 64 8.48 -9.96 -11.49
C PRO A 64 7.85 -8.88 -10.61
N THR A 65 7.94 -9.09 -9.29
CA THR A 65 7.56 -8.08 -8.30
C THR A 65 8.71 -7.09 -8.12
N PHE A 66 8.41 -5.79 -8.09
CA PHE A 66 9.40 -4.72 -7.90
C PHE A 66 9.17 -3.94 -6.61
N ALA A 67 10.19 -3.17 -6.23
CA ALA A 67 10.23 -2.27 -5.07
C ALA A 67 8.98 -1.38 -4.89
N ALA A 68 8.51 -0.75 -5.96
CA ALA A 68 7.29 0.05 -5.98
C ALA A 68 6.62 -0.07 -7.36
N THR A 69 5.32 -0.35 -7.37
CA THR A 69 4.58 -0.60 -8.63
C THR A 69 3.14 -0.10 -8.49
N ILE A 70 2.61 0.54 -9.53
CA ILE A 70 1.19 0.87 -9.62
C ILE A 70 0.46 -0.29 -10.28
N TYR A 71 -0.60 -0.74 -9.63
CA TYR A 71 -1.58 -1.67 -10.18
C TYR A 71 -2.92 -0.95 -10.31
N GLY A 72 -3.73 -1.35 -11.29
CA GLY A 72 -5.01 -0.67 -11.49
C GLY A 72 -5.91 -1.35 -12.52
N ASN A 73 -7.13 -0.85 -12.57
CA ASN A 73 -8.18 -1.17 -13.52
C ASN A 73 -8.94 0.13 -13.88
N GLU A 74 -10.13 -0.01 -14.47
CA GLU A 74 -10.97 1.14 -14.85
C GLU A 74 -11.57 1.89 -13.66
N GLU A 75 -11.56 1.30 -12.45
CA GLU A 75 -12.23 1.82 -11.25
C GLU A 75 -11.25 2.48 -10.27
N MET A 76 -10.00 2.04 -10.22
CA MET A 76 -9.02 2.50 -9.21
C MET A 76 -7.58 2.21 -9.59
N ASN A 77 -6.66 2.93 -8.94
CA ASN A 77 -5.23 2.61 -8.89
C ASN A 77 -4.77 2.39 -7.45
N VAL A 78 -3.81 1.50 -7.28
CA VAL A 78 -3.11 1.29 -6.00
C VAL A 78 -1.61 1.26 -6.22
N ILE A 79 -0.85 1.83 -5.29
CA ILE A 79 0.60 1.65 -5.24
C ILE A 79 0.88 0.48 -4.32
N GLN A 80 1.68 -0.50 -4.74
CA GLN A 80 2.28 -1.46 -3.84
C GLN A 80 3.74 -1.10 -3.58
N LEU A 81 4.15 -1.18 -2.31
CA LEU A 81 5.49 -0.91 -1.82
C LEU A 81 6.04 -2.18 -1.16
N ARG A 82 7.11 -2.74 -1.73
CA ARG A 82 7.81 -3.94 -1.20
C ARG A 82 9.14 -3.61 -0.53
N SER A 83 9.55 -2.36 -0.59
CA SER A 83 10.83 -1.88 -0.07
C SER A 83 10.64 -0.57 0.68
N THR A 84 11.67 -0.24 1.45
CA THR A 84 11.79 1.07 2.10
C THR A 84 12.64 2.00 1.23
N PHE A 85 12.86 3.22 1.71
CA PHE A 85 13.72 4.18 1.06
C PHE A 85 14.79 4.69 2.06
N ILE A 86 15.81 5.37 1.56
CA ILE A 86 16.90 5.93 2.37
C ILE A 86 16.33 7.00 3.33
N ALA A 87 16.21 6.65 4.61
CA ALA A 87 15.51 7.46 5.62
C ALA A 87 16.07 8.88 5.74
N SER A 88 17.39 9.05 5.64
CA SER A 88 18.04 10.38 5.69
C SER A 88 17.68 11.30 4.51
N LYS A 89 17.03 10.77 3.47
CA LYS A 89 16.59 11.50 2.27
C LYS A 89 15.07 11.60 2.14
N TYR A 90 14.31 11.29 3.19
CA TYR A 90 12.84 11.20 3.12
C TYR A 90 12.18 12.46 2.56
N LEU A 91 12.63 13.66 2.95
CA LEU A 91 12.05 14.92 2.45
C LEU A 91 12.12 15.05 0.93
N LYS A 92 13.28 14.71 0.35
CA LYS A 92 13.49 14.75 -1.10
C LYS A 92 12.69 13.64 -1.79
N PHE A 93 12.66 12.44 -1.22
CA PHE A 93 11.83 11.36 -1.72
C PHE A 93 10.33 11.73 -1.71
N CYS A 94 9.80 12.23 -0.60
CA CYS A 94 8.41 12.67 -0.49
C CYS A 94 8.07 13.80 -1.46
N LYS A 95 9.00 14.75 -1.69
CA LYS A 95 8.85 15.78 -2.72
C LYS A 95 8.69 15.15 -4.11
N ASP A 96 9.64 14.33 -4.52
CA ASP A 96 9.70 13.77 -5.87
C ASP A 96 8.57 12.76 -6.12
N PHE A 97 8.12 12.08 -5.06
CA PHE A 97 6.98 11.18 -5.10
C PHE A 97 5.66 11.94 -5.19
N ALA A 98 5.48 13.00 -4.41
CA ALA A 98 4.29 13.85 -4.50
C ALA A 98 4.19 14.56 -5.86
N GLU A 99 5.30 15.07 -6.39
CA GLU A 99 5.33 15.67 -7.74
C GLU A 99 4.93 14.67 -8.81
N PHE A 100 5.42 13.43 -8.72
CA PHE A 100 5.00 12.35 -9.61
C PHE A 100 3.49 12.05 -9.49
N ILE A 101 2.97 11.85 -8.28
CA ILE A 101 1.54 11.57 -8.07
C ILE A 101 0.68 12.73 -8.61
N LYS A 102 1.08 13.98 -8.41
CA LYS A 102 0.37 15.14 -8.97
C LYS A 102 0.37 15.15 -10.49
N SER A 103 1.46 14.69 -11.12
CA SER A 103 1.51 14.60 -12.58
C SER A 103 0.51 13.60 -13.16
N LEU A 104 0.04 12.63 -12.35
CA LEU A 104 -1.04 11.70 -12.71
C LEU A 104 -2.45 12.33 -12.58
N GLN A 105 -2.56 13.52 -11.98
CA GLN A 105 -3.81 14.27 -11.80
C GLN A 105 -4.94 13.48 -11.11
N PRO A 106 -4.70 12.82 -9.96
CA PRO A 106 -5.78 12.18 -9.20
C PRO A 106 -6.79 13.22 -8.69
N THR A 107 -8.07 12.87 -8.70
CA THR A 107 -9.10 13.63 -7.97
C THR A 107 -9.13 13.26 -6.49
N GLU A 108 -8.70 12.04 -6.18
CA GLU A 108 -8.74 11.49 -4.84
C GLU A 108 -7.50 10.63 -4.54
N VAL A 109 -6.93 10.82 -3.36
CA VAL A 109 -5.84 10.02 -2.82
C VAL A 109 -6.23 9.51 -1.43
N VAL A 110 -6.16 8.20 -1.25
CA VAL A 110 -6.51 7.51 -0.01
C VAL A 110 -5.25 6.92 0.60
N PHE A 111 -4.87 7.42 1.77
CA PHE A 111 -3.72 6.94 2.53
C PHE A 111 -4.14 5.79 3.43
N LEU A 112 -3.53 4.62 3.24
CA LEU A 112 -3.73 3.45 4.09
C LEU A 112 -2.66 3.46 5.18
N TYR A 113 -3.05 3.89 6.38
CA TYR A 113 -2.16 4.17 7.50
C TYR A 113 -2.47 3.26 8.68
N SER A 114 -1.46 2.93 9.47
CA SER A 114 -1.61 2.14 10.68
C SER A 114 -0.73 2.65 11.83
N SER A 115 -1.18 2.48 13.07
CA SER A 115 -0.39 2.83 14.25
C SER A 115 -0.84 2.04 15.47
N SER A 116 -0.02 2.03 16.53
CA SER A 116 -0.34 1.37 17.81
C SER A 116 -1.18 2.23 18.76
N LYS A 117 -1.75 3.35 18.29
CA LYS A 117 -2.55 4.27 19.11
C LYS A 117 -4.04 4.09 18.81
N GLY A 118 -4.77 3.47 19.74
CA GLY A 118 -6.22 3.28 19.65
C GLY A 118 -6.62 1.94 20.24
N GLU A 119 -7.87 1.54 19.99
CA GLU A 119 -8.35 0.18 20.27
C GLU A 119 -8.05 -0.72 19.07
N LEU A 120 -7.59 -1.94 19.32
CA LEU A 120 -7.18 -2.89 18.27
C LEU A 120 -8.35 -3.22 17.35
N GLY A 121 -8.11 -3.21 16.04
CA GLY A 121 -9.13 -3.49 15.03
C GLY A 121 -10.00 -2.29 14.62
N ASP A 122 -9.89 -1.16 15.33
CA ASP A 122 -10.62 0.04 14.92
C ASP A 122 -10.12 0.57 13.57
N ILE A 123 -11.08 0.87 12.69
CA ILE A 123 -10.86 1.59 11.44
C ILE A 123 -11.43 3.00 11.56
N LEU A 124 -10.58 4.00 11.38
CA LEU A 124 -10.96 5.41 11.33
C LEU A 124 -10.81 5.94 9.91
N PHE A 125 -11.87 6.54 9.37
CA PHE A 125 -11.82 7.30 8.13
C PHE A 125 -11.79 8.80 8.42
N SER A 126 -10.73 9.49 8.00
CA SER A 126 -10.51 10.88 8.36
C SER A 126 -9.85 11.68 7.26
N ASN A 127 -10.20 12.97 7.20
CA ASN A 127 -9.50 13.97 6.39
C ASN A 127 -8.59 14.85 7.26
N ASN A 128 -8.48 14.53 8.55
CA ASN A 128 -7.71 15.30 9.50
C ASN A 128 -6.30 14.73 9.64
N ASP A 129 -5.32 15.54 9.30
CA ASP A 129 -3.92 15.17 9.31
C ASP A 129 -3.31 15.02 10.72
N LYS A 130 -4.09 15.27 11.79
CA LYS A 130 -3.74 14.91 13.17
C LYS A 130 -3.62 13.39 13.37
N VAL A 131 -4.36 12.59 12.60
CA VAL A 131 -4.31 11.11 12.68
C VAL A 131 -2.91 10.58 12.35
N ILE A 132 -2.19 11.29 11.48
CA ILE A 132 -0.86 10.91 10.99
C ILE A 132 0.26 11.79 11.59
N GLU A 133 -0.01 12.53 12.67
CA GLU A 133 0.94 13.51 13.25
C GLU A 133 2.28 12.89 13.63
N LYS A 134 2.28 11.62 14.07
CA LYS A 134 3.47 10.89 14.51
C LYS A 134 4.21 10.17 13.38
N SER A 135 3.75 10.30 12.14
CA SER A 135 4.41 9.71 10.97
C SER A 135 4.98 10.83 10.08
N PRO A 136 6.27 11.20 10.26
CA PRO A 136 6.87 12.30 9.50
C PRO A 136 6.74 12.12 7.98
N ILE A 137 6.93 10.89 7.51
CA ILE A 137 6.89 10.53 6.08
C ILE A 137 5.47 10.69 5.52
N THR A 138 4.48 10.10 6.19
CA THR A 138 3.07 10.15 5.75
C THR A 138 2.55 11.57 5.83
N LYS A 139 2.86 12.29 6.92
CA LYS A 139 2.50 13.70 7.11
C LYS A 139 3.07 14.59 6.02
N GLU A 140 4.35 14.42 5.70
CA GLU A 140 5.01 15.18 4.64
C GLU A 140 4.35 14.91 3.28
N LEU A 141 4.10 13.64 2.94
CA LEU A 141 3.45 13.26 1.68
C LEU A 141 2.01 13.80 1.59
N TYR A 142 1.22 13.63 2.66
CA TYR A 142 -0.14 14.16 2.77
C TYR A 142 -0.16 15.67 2.57
N SER A 143 0.68 16.41 3.29
CA SER A 143 0.72 17.88 3.22
C SER A 143 1.09 18.40 1.82
N ARG A 144 1.89 17.64 1.06
CA ARG A 144 2.25 18.00 -0.31
C ARG A 144 1.09 17.76 -1.27
N LEU A 145 0.32 16.70 -1.07
CA LEU A 145 -0.78 16.31 -1.96
C LEU A 145 -2.06 17.11 -1.71
N SER A 146 -2.42 17.35 -0.45
CA SER A 146 -3.65 18.06 -0.07
C SER A 146 -3.73 19.52 -0.54
N LYS A 147 -2.59 20.14 -0.88
CA LYS A 147 -2.51 21.55 -1.33
C LYS A 147 -2.99 21.83 -2.77
N ASN A 148 -3.42 20.82 -3.55
CA ASN A 148 -3.60 20.96 -5.01
C ASN A 148 -4.99 20.54 -5.53
N ASN A 149 -6.08 20.87 -4.82
CA ASN A 149 -7.44 20.43 -5.15
C ASN A 149 -7.62 18.89 -5.24
N VAL A 150 -6.65 18.12 -4.76
CA VAL A 150 -6.75 16.66 -4.63
C VAL A 150 -7.41 16.37 -3.29
N LYS A 151 -8.52 15.62 -3.30
CA LYS A 151 -9.14 15.15 -2.05
C LYS A 151 -8.22 14.12 -1.42
N CYS A 152 -7.83 14.32 -0.17
CA CYS A 152 -6.98 13.39 0.55
C CYS A 152 -7.71 12.81 1.76
N HIS A 153 -7.86 11.49 1.77
CA HIS A 153 -8.47 10.72 2.84
C HIS A 153 -7.43 9.84 3.53
N ILE A 154 -7.64 9.56 4.80
CA ILE A 154 -6.80 8.67 5.62
C ILE A 154 -7.71 7.56 6.14
N VAL A 155 -7.38 6.32 5.79
CA VAL A 155 -7.94 5.13 6.42
C VAL A 155 -6.89 4.67 7.43
N HIS A 156 -7.16 4.90 8.70
CA HIS A 156 -6.29 4.50 9.80
C HIS A 156 -6.79 3.19 10.41
N CYS A 157 -5.87 2.27 10.66
CA CYS A 157 -6.10 1.05 11.42
C CYS A 157 -5.20 1.01 12.65
N THR A 158 -5.76 0.66 13.81
CA THR A 158 -4.95 0.36 14.99
C THR A 158 -4.44 -1.07 14.93
N CYS A 159 -3.12 -1.25 15.07
CA CYS A 159 -2.50 -2.56 15.08
C CYS A 159 -1.28 -2.61 16.02
N TYR A 160 -0.89 -3.82 16.43
CA TYR A 160 0.32 -4.09 17.21
C TYR A 160 1.29 -4.96 16.40
N GLU A 161 2.56 -5.02 16.80
CA GLU A 161 3.55 -5.87 16.13
C GLU A 161 3.12 -7.35 16.18
N GLY A 162 3.27 -8.06 15.06
CA GLY A 162 2.93 -9.47 14.95
C GLY A 162 2.25 -9.81 13.63
N ASP A 163 1.28 -10.71 13.68
CA ASP A 163 0.47 -11.06 12.52
C ASP A 163 -0.64 -10.04 12.27
N ASN A 164 -0.39 -9.12 11.35
CA ASN A 164 -1.33 -8.06 10.98
C ASN A 164 -2.23 -8.40 9.78
N ARG A 165 -2.29 -9.67 9.37
CA ARG A 165 -3.24 -10.12 8.32
C ARG A 165 -4.70 -9.84 8.71
N PRO A 166 -5.16 -10.07 9.96
CA PRO A 166 -6.52 -9.73 10.37
C PRO A 166 -6.81 -8.22 10.29
N ASP A 167 -5.83 -7.38 10.66
CA ASP A 167 -5.97 -5.91 10.57
C ASP A 167 -6.10 -5.45 9.12
N ALA A 168 -5.31 -6.06 8.22
CA ALA A 168 -5.40 -5.78 6.78
C ALA A 168 -6.74 -6.24 6.18
N ILE A 169 -7.28 -7.37 6.63
CA ILE A 169 -8.62 -7.85 6.25
C ILE A 169 -9.71 -6.88 6.71
N GLN A 170 -9.60 -6.35 7.93
CA GLN A 170 -10.53 -5.34 8.44
C GLN A 170 -10.47 -4.05 7.62
N MET A 171 -9.26 -3.55 7.34
CA MET A 171 -9.06 -2.38 6.49
C MET A 171 -9.62 -2.60 5.07
N TYR A 172 -9.38 -3.77 4.46
CA TYR A 172 -9.96 -4.12 3.17
C TYR A 172 -11.49 -4.15 3.24
N SER A 173 -12.06 -4.76 4.28
CA SER A 173 -13.51 -4.90 4.42
C SER A 173 -14.19 -3.52 4.53
N PHE A 174 -13.57 -2.59 5.25
CA PHE A 174 -13.99 -1.19 5.28
C PHE A 174 -13.97 -0.58 3.88
N LEU A 175 -12.85 -0.68 3.15
CA LEU A 175 -12.71 -0.11 1.80
C LEU A 175 -13.69 -0.73 0.80
N ASN A 176 -13.87 -2.04 0.84
CA ASN A 176 -14.79 -2.79 -0.02
C ASN A 176 -16.24 -2.31 0.14
N LYS A 177 -16.62 -1.92 1.37
CA LYS A 177 -17.92 -1.31 1.68
C LYS A 177 -17.98 0.16 1.23
N GLU A 178 -16.98 0.97 1.61
CA GLU A 178 -16.95 2.42 1.37
C GLU A 178 -16.91 2.76 -0.13
N TYR A 179 -16.14 1.99 -0.91
CA TYR A 179 -15.99 2.19 -2.36
C TYR A 179 -16.87 1.25 -3.19
N HIS A 180 -17.78 0.51 -2.56
CA HIS A 180 -18.77 -0.36 -3.21
C HIS A 180 -18.19 -1.36 -4.24
N TRP A 181 -16.99 -1.88 -3.98
CA TRP A 181 -16.36 -2.85 -4.89
C TRP A 181 -17.16 -4.15 -5.00
N ASN A 182 -17.87 -4.53 -3.93
CA ASN A 182 -18.67 -5.77 -3.84
C ASN A 182 -17.86 -7.01 -4.22
N LYS A 183 -16.59 -7.07 -3.78
CA LYS A 183 -15.68 -8.20 -4.04
C LYS A 183 -15.40 -8.99 -2.78
N GLU A 184 -15.52 -10.30 -2.90
CA GLU A 184 -15.02 -11.22 -1.88
C GLU A 184 -13.49 -11.16 -1.79
N ILE A 185 -12.98 -11.33 -0.58
CA ILE A 185 -11.55 -11.36 -0.31
C ILE A 185 -10.96 -12.63 -0.93
N LYS A 186 -9.90 -12.45 -1.73
CA LYS A 186 -9.07 -13.56 -2.22
C LYS A 186 -7.75 -13.56 -1.49
N ALA A 187 -7.50 -14.66 -0.76
CA ALA A 187 -6.23 -14.89 -0.08
C ALA A 187 -5.05 -14.75 -1.06
N VAL A 188 -4.00 -14.06 -0.61
CA VAL A 188 -2.79 -13.79 -1.39
C VAL A 188 -1.82 -14.93 -1.12
N GLN A 189 -1.38 -15.66 -2.15
CA GLN A 189 -0.56 -16.86 -1.95
C GLN A 189 0.76 -16.58 -1.21
N SER A 190 1.37 -15.41 -1.41
CA SER A 190 2.60 -15.04 -0.69
C SER A 190 2.41 -14.81 0.81
N TRP A 191 1.18 -14.68 1.30
CA TRP A 191 0.92 -14.64 2.74
C TRP A 191 1.03 -16.02 3.38
N ASN A 192 0.92 -17.06 2.57
CA ASN A 192 1.04 -18.46 2.99
C ASN A 192 2.46 -18.99 2.74
N ASN A 193 3.14 -18.44 1.72
CA ASN A 193 4.49 -18.78 1.35
C ASN A 193 5.42 -17.61 1.73
N SER A 194 5.81 -17.51 3.00
CA SER A 194 6.90 -16.61 3.36
C SER A 194 8.13 -17.00 2.55
N THR A 195 8.47 -16.22 1.53
CA THR A 195 9.69 -16.45 0.74
C THR A 195 10.97 -16.19 1.56
N LEU A 196 10.86 -15.76 2.82
CA LEU A 196 11.97 -15.76 3.78
C LEU A 196 12.13 -17.11 4.52
N TRP A 197 11.15 -18.00 4.42
CA TRP A 197 11.15 -19.26 5.18
C TRP A 197 10.85 -20.51 4.36
N GLY A 198 10.73 -20.44 3.02
CA GLY A 198 10.51 -21.63 2.20
C GLY A 198 9.26 -22.44 2.60
N GLU A 199 9.04 -23.56 1.92
CA GLU A 199 8.08 -24.57 2.36
C GLU A 199 8.66 -25.28 3.58
N LEU A 200 8.48 -24.73 4.77
CA LEU A 200 8.74 -25.50 6.00
C LEU A 200 7.54 -26.41 6.26
N GLU A 201 7.84 -27.69 6.48
CA GLU A 201 6.84 -28.68 6.88
C GLU A 201 6.10 -28.22 8.13
N GLU A 202 4.82 -28.58 8.22
CA GLU A 202 3.88 -28.10 9.24
C GLU A 202 4.38 -28.33 10.67
N GLU A 203 5.13 -29.41 10.88
CA GLU A 203 5.78 -29.77 12.14
C GLU A 203 6.85 -28.74 12.57
N VAL A 204 7.60 -28.17 11.63
CA VAL A 204 8.65 -27.18 11.92
C VAL A 204 8.03 -25.83 12.32
N ARG A 205 6.82 -25.52 11.86
CA ARG A 205 6.08 -24.30 12.25
C ARG A 205 5.59 -24.37 13.70
N ALA A 206 5.32 -25.57 14.22
CA ALA A 206 4.78 -25.76 15.57
C ALA A 206 5.83 -25.61 16.68
N VAL A 207 7.13 -25.76 16.36
CA VAL A 207 8.23 -25.75 17.36
C VAL A 207 8.82 -24.34 17.57
N MET A 208 8.41 -23.35 16.77
CA MET A 208 8.89 -21.96 16.88
C MET A 208 8.00 -21.04 17.72
N PHE A 209 7.08 -21.60 18.53
CA PHE A 209 6.27 -20.88 19.52
C PHE A 209 6.50 -21.44 20.93
#